data_AF-A0A528A3P7-F1
#
_entry.id   AF-A0A528A3P7-F1
#
_cell.length_a   1.000
_cell.length_b   1.000
_cell.length_c   1.000
_cell.angle_alpha   90.00
_cell.angle_beta   90.00
_cell.angle_gamma   90.00
#
_symmetry.space_group_name_H-M   'P 1'
#
loop_
_entity.id
_entity.type
_entity.pdbx_description
1 polymer ?
#
loop_
_entity_poly.entity_id
_entity_poly.type
_entity_poly.pdbx_seq_one_letter_code
_entity_poly.pdbx_strand_id
1 'polypeptide(L)'
;MQTYVALLYSIVLGEGRRVVMSDLRAMTEGLGLNNPRTLVATGNLVFETKATEIAALERRLETAFQKTFGRHVDIIVRRADDWLKLAAGNPFPAESAAAADQVAVRVMRKPVAAEAVAALEAYV
;
A
#
# COMPACT_ATOMS: atom_id res chain seq x y z
N MET A 1 -13.39 13.63 -5.68
CA MET A 1 -12.01 13.11 -5.56
C MET A 1 -12.04 11.60 -5.55
N GLN A 2 -10.93 10.95 -5.91
CA GLN A 2 -10.69 9.51 -5.81
C GLN A 2 -9.78 9.25 -4.60
N THR A 3 -10.08 8.20 -3.83
CA THR A 3 -9.28 7.81 -2.66
C THR A 3 -8.35 6.67 -3.03
N TYR A 4 -7.09 6.79 -2.62
CA TYR A 4 -6.04 5.83 -2.88
C TYR A 4 -5.40 5.37 -1.58
N VAL A 5 -4.89 4.13 -1.60
CA VAL A 5 -4.10 3.53 -0.53
C VAL A 5 -2.72 3.20 -1.10
N ALA A 6 -1.67 3.76 -0.48
CA ALA A 6 -0.28 3.48 -0.75
C ALA A 6 0.29 2.55 0.34
N LEU A 7 0.86 1.43 -0.09
CA LEU A 7 1.56 0.47 0.74
C LEU A 7 3.07 0.66 0.55
N LEU A 8 3.77 1.02 1.63
CA LEU A 8 5.21 1.25 1.61
C LEU A 8 5.94 -0.01 2.09
N TYR A 9 6.88 -0.51 1.29
CA TYR A 9 7.67 -1.68 1.64
C TYR A 9 8.84 -1.32 2.57
N SER A 10 9.07 -2.14 3.60
CA SER A 10 10.26 -2.08 4.47
C SER A 10 10.52 -0.70 5.14
N ILE A 11 9.47 -0.09 5.70
CA ILE A 11 9.61 1.20 6.41
C ILE A 11 10.04 1.06 7.88
N VAL A 12 9.96 -0.13 8.47
CA VAL A 12 10.32 -0.41 9.87
C VAL A 12 11.58 -1.27 9.91
N LEU A 13 12.76 -0.65 9.90
CA LEU A 13 14.04 -1.35 10.00
C LEU A 13 15.01 -0.57 10.91
N GLY A 14 15.06 -0.92 12.19
CA GLY A 14 16.09 -0.43 13.14
C GLY A 14 16.04 1.08 13.48
N GLU A 15 16.84 1.45 14.48
CA GLU A 15 17.09 2.86 14.82
C GLU A 15 17.66 3.61 13.61
N GLY A 16 17.19 4.84 13.36
CA GLY A 16 17.62 5.67 12.24
C GLY A 16 16.89 5.46 10.90
N ARG A 17 16.07 4.41 10.72
CA ARG A 17 15.22 4.26 9.50
C ARG A 17 13.72 4.38 9.77
N ARG A 18 13.32 4.60 11.01
CA ARG A 18 11.90 4.76 11.39
C ARG A 18 11.31 5.99 10.70
N VAL A 19 10.20 5.79 10.00
CA VAL A 19 9.45 6.89 9.39
C VAL A 19 8.50 7.48 10.44
N VAL A 20 8.59 8.78 10.68
CA VAL A 20 7.61 9.51 11.49
C VAL A 20 6.39 9.77 10.62
N MET A 21 5.21 9.34 11.08
CA MET A 21 4.00 9.39 10.25
C MET A 21 3.50 10.82 9.99
N SER A 22 3.80 11.78 10.88
CA SER A 22 3.52 13.20 10.62
C SER A 22 4.27 13.69 9.39
N ASP A 23 5.53 13.30 9.25
CA ASP A 23 6.39 13.74 8.15
C ASP A 23 5.96 13.08 6.84
N LEU A 24 5.51 11.82 6.90
CA LEU A 24 4.91 11.14 5.74
C LEU A 24 3.63 11.85 5.26
N ARG A 25 2.78 12.31 6.19
CA ARG A 25 1.58 13.10 5.85
C ARG A 25 1.97 14.47 5.28
N ALA A 26 2.90 15.17 5.90
CA ALA A 26 3.38 16.48 5.44
C ALA A 26 4.02 16.40 4.04
N MET A 27 4.82 15.36 3.76
CA MET A 27 5.36 15.09 2.42
C MET A 27 4.22 14.92 1.40
N THR A 28 3.18 14.18 1.78
CA THR A 28 2.02 13.90 0.92
C THR A 28 1.22 15.17 0.62
N GLU A 29 0.99 16.01 1.63
CA GLU A 29 0.42 17.36 1.50
C GLU A 29 1.26 18.26 0.60
N GLY A 30 2.59 18.23 0.74
CA GLY A 30 3.52 18.98 -0.12
C GLY A 30 3.47 18.57 -1.59
N LEU A 31 2.95 17.38 -1.89
CA LEU A 31 2.61 16.93 -3.25
C LEU A 31 1.22 17.40 -3.70
N GLY A 32 0.50 18.21 -2.93
CA GLY A 32 -0.89 18.58 -3.25
C GLY A 32 -1.84 17.38 -3.28
N LEU A 33 -1.49 16.29 -2.60
CA LEU A 33 -2.40 15.17 -2.35
C LEU A 33 -3.19 15.50 -1.09
N ASN A 34 -4.50 15.28 -1.14
CA ASN A 34 -5.42 15.78 -0.14
C ASN A 34 -5.70 14.74 0.94
N ASN A 35 -6.06 15.21 2.14
CA ASN A 35 -6.52 14.38 3.26
C ASN A 35 -5.61 13.16 3.58
N PRO A 36 -4.28 13.34 3.74
CA PRO A 36 -3.39 12.23 4.01
C PRO A 36 -3.65 11.65 5.40
N ARG A 37 -3.81 10.33 5.47
CA ARG A 37 -4.05 9.58 6.71
C ARG A 37 -3.11 8.39 6.75
N THR A 38 -2.66 8.01 7.93
CA THR A 38 -1.70 6.91 8.13
C THR A 38 -2.23 5.94 9.18
N LEU A 39 -1.96 4.65 9.02
CA LEU A 39 -2.34 3.63 10.00
C LEU A 39 -1.13 3.22 10.83
N VAL A 40 -1.05 3.70 12.08
CA VAL A 40 0.05 3.41 13.02
C VAL A 40 1.42 3.62 12.32
N ALA A 41 2.46 2.88 12.65
CA ALA A 41 3.78 2.95 12.01
C ALA A 41 4.00 1.76 11.05
N THR A 42 2.98 1.39 10.29
CA THR A 42 2.96 0.17 9.48
C THR A 42 3.25 0.39 7.99
N GLY A 43 3.41 1.64 7.55
CA GLY A 43 3.73 1.95 6.15
C GLY A 43 2.50 2.02 5.26
N ASN A 44 1.36 2.39 5.84
CA ASN A 44 0.11 2.54 5.12
C ASN A 44 -0.28 4.02 5.08
N LEU A 45 -0.51 4.53 3.87
CA LEU A 45 -0.92 5.91 3.62
C LEU A 45 -2.19 5.93 2.77
N VAL A 46 -3.19 6.66 3.22
CA VAL A 46 -4.43 6.93 2.48
C VAL A 46 -4.42 8.40 2.07
N PHE A 47 -4.78 8.72 0.83
CA PHE A 47 -4.84 10.09 0.34
C PHE A 47 -5.86 10.24 -0.79
N GLU A 48 -6.16 11.47 -1.15
CA GLU A 48 -7.18 11.82 -2.14
C GLU A 48 -6.62 12.73 -3.24
N THR A 49 -6.98 12.45 -4.48
CA THR A 49 -6.62 13.28 -5.64
C THR A 49 -7.66 13.16 -6.75
N LYS A 50 -7.52 13.94 -7.83
CA LYS A 50 -8.25 13.67 -9.08
C LYS A 50 -7.84 12.29 -9.61
N ALA A 51 -8.69 11.67 -10.43
CA ALA A 51 -8.34 10.41 -11.07
C ALA A 51 -6.97 10.53 -11.77
N THR A 52 -6.02 9.74 -11.29
CA THR A 52 -4.62 9.78 -11.71
C THR A 52 -4.16 8.35 -11.97
N GLU A 53 -3.29 8.18 -12.96
CA GLU A 53 -2.65 6.91 -13.27
C GLU A 53 -1.87 6.37 -12.06
N ILE A 54 -2.12 5.12 -11.68
CA ILE A 54 -1.51 4.49 -10.49
C ILE A 54 0.01 4.53 -10.58
N ALA A 55 0.60 4.14 -11.72
CA ALA A 55 2.04 4.14 -11.90
C ALA A 55 2.66 5.55 -11.79
N ALA A 56 1.91 6.61 -12.11
CA ALA A 56 2.37 7.98 -11.91
C ALA A 56 2.36 8.37 -10.44
N LEU A 57 1.34 7.95 -9.68
CA LEU A 57 1.28 8.14 -8.22
C LEU A 57 2.43 7.41 -7.52
N GLU A 58 2.69 6.15 -7.87
CA GLU A 58 3.79 5.36 -7.33
C GLU A 58 5.13 6.07 -7.52
N ARG A 59 5.50 6.41 -8.77
CA ARG A 59 6.77 7.11 -9.06
C ARG A 59 6.90 8.44 -8.32
N ARG A 60 5.80 9.19 -8.25
CA ARG A 60 5.77 10.51 -7.60
C ARG A 60 6.00 10.39 -6.09
N LEU A 61 5.33 9.44 -5.44
CA LEU A 61 5.49 9.17 -4.01
C LEU A 61 6.90 8.66 -3.71
N GLU A 62 7.44 7.74 -4.52
CA GLU A 62 8.79 7.18 -4.34
C GLU A 62 9.87 8.27 -4.49
N THR A 63 9.74 9.12 -5.51
CA THR A 63 10.66 10.26 -5.72
C THR A 63 10.62 11.23 -4.54
N ALA A 64 9.43 11.55 -4.04
CA ALA A 64 9.27 12.43 -2.90
C ALA A 64 9.84 11.80 -1.62
N PHE A 65 9.56 10.52 -1.42
CA PHE A 65 10.05 9.76 -0.27
C PHE A 65 11.58 9.75 -0.22
N GLN A 66 12.24 9.49 -1.36
CA GLN A 66 13.70 9.53 -1.44
C GLN A 66 14.26 10.92 -1.10
N LYS A 67 13.61 11.99 -1.57
CA LYS A 67 14.02 13.37 -1.26
C LYS A 67 13.83 13.72 0.21
N THR A 68 12.72 13.29 0.83
CA THR A 68 12.37 13.65 2.20
C THR A 68 13.11 12.80 3.23
N PHE A 69 13.27 11.50 2.98
CA PHE A 69 13.80 10.55 3.95
C PHE A 69 15.19 10.00 3.58
N GLY A 70 15.79 10.47 2.49
CA GLY A 70 17.16 10.12 2.07
C GLY A 70 17.34 8.67 1.62
N ARG A 71 16.25 7.93 1.37
CA ARG A 71 16.30 6.52 0.96
C ARG A 71 15.16 6.15 0.03
N HIS A 72 15.41 5.17 -0.85
CA HIS A 72 14.35 4.58 -1.67
C HIS A 72 13.52 3.58 -0.85
N VAL A 73 12.22 3.54 -1.14
CA VAL A 73 11.30 2.45 -0.76
C VAL A 73 10.35 2.21 -1.92
N ASP A 74 9.97 0.95 -2.13
CA ASP A 74 8.89 0.66 -3.07
C ASP A 74 7.54 1.06 -2.49
N ILE A 75 6.72 1.72 -3.30
CA ILE A 75 5.36 2.14 -2.93
C ILE A 75 4.39 1.58 -3.95
N ILE A 76 3.47 0.73 -3.48
CA ILE A 76 2.41 0.15 -4.31
C ILE A 76 1.11 0.89 -4.02
N VAL A 77 0.47 1.44 -5.06
CA VAL A 77 -0.75 2.24 -4.91
C VAL A 77 -1.95 1.47 -5.48
N ARG A 78 -3.06 1.41 -4.73
CA ARG A 78 -4.34 0.86 -5.20
C ARG A 78 -5.48 1.82 -4.86
N ARG A 79 -6.59 1.73 -5.59
CA ARG A 79 -7.77 2.53 -5.27
C ARG A 79 -8.48 1.95 -4.04
N ALA A 80 -9.14 2.80 -3.26
CA ALA A 80 -9.87 2.36 -2.08
C ALA A 80 -11.04 1.42 -2.41
N ASP A 81 -11.69 1.59 -3.56
CA ASP A 81 -12.79 0.72 -4.00
C ASP A 81 -12.31 -0.69 -4.34
N ASP A 82 -11.09 -0.85 -4.84
CA ASP A 82 -10.50 -2.18 -5.10
C ASP A 82 -10.26 -2.96 -3.80
N TRP A 83 -9.91 -2.26 -2.71
CA TRP A 83 -9.80 -2.89 -1.38
C TRP A 83 -11.15 -3.36 -0.83
N LEU A 84 -12.20 -2.56 -1.03
CA LEU A 84 -13.56 -2.96 -0.63
C LEU A 84 -14.04 -4.17 -1.42
N LYS A 85 -13.80 -4.20 -2.74
CA LYS A 85 -14.09 -5.35 -3.59
C LYS A 85 -13.32 -6.59 -3.15
N LEU A 86 -12.03 -6.46 -2.85
CA LEU A 86 -11.19 -7.55 -2.35
C LEU A 86 -11.74 -8.12 -1.03
N ALA A 87 -12.06 -7.27 -0.06
CA ALA A 87 -12.58 -7.68 1.23
C ALA A 87 -13.93 -8.40 1.10
N ALA A 88 -14.81 -7.91 0.21
CA ALA A 88 -16.09 -8.55 -0.07
C ALA A 88 -15.94 -9.89 -0.81
N GLY A 89 -14.87 -10.07 -1.58
CA GLY A 89 -14.53 -11.30 -2.30
C GLY A 89 -13.67 -12.29 -1.52
N ASN A 90 -13.53 -12.12 -0.20
CA ASN A 90 -12.71 -12.97 0.64
C ASN A 90 -13.20 -14.45 0.62
N PRO A 91 -12.39 -15.41 0.14
CA PRO A 91 -12.78 -16.81 0.06
C PRO A 91 -12.69 -17.55 1.42
N PHE A 92 -12.17 -16.90 2.47
CA PHE A 92 -11.95 -17.49 3.79
C PHE A 92 -12.75 -16.78 4.91
N PRO A 93 -14.10 -16.73 4.83
CA PRO A 93 -14.91 -15.95 5.77
C PRO A 93 -14.89 -16.51 7.19
N ALA A 94 -14.87 -17.83 7.36
CA ALA A 94 -14.88 -18.48 8.67
C ALA A 94 -13.53 -18.30 9.38
N GLU A 95 -12.44 -18.50 8.64
CA GLU A 95 -11.07 -18.33 9.11
C GLU A 95 -10.81 -16.87 9.47
N SER A 96 -11.32 -15.92 8.67
CA SER A 96 -11.20 -14.50 8.98
C SER A 96 -11.94 -14.11 10.25
N ALA A 97 -13.09 -14.74 10.54
CA ALA A 97 -13.83 -14.50 11.77
C ALA A 97 -13.15 -15.12 13.00
N ALA A 98 -12.52 -16.29 12.84
CA ALA A 98 -11.87 -17.01 13.93
C ALA A 98 -10.46 -16.49 14.24
N ALA A 99 -9.67 -16.17 13.20
CA ALA A 99 -8.26 -15.80 13.28
C ALA A 99 -7.86 -14.88 12.12
N ALA A 100 -8.33 -13.62 12.15
CA ALA A 100 -8.11 -12.64 11.08
C ALA A 100 -6.63 -12.38 10.75
N ASP A 101 -5.74 -12.55 11.73
CA ASP A 101 -4.29 -12.38 11.58
C ASP A 101 -3.62 -13.52 10.80
N GLN A 102 -4.31 -14.65 10.61
CA GLN A 102 -3.84 -15.80 9.83
C GLN A 102 -4.29 -15.75 8.36
N VAL A 103 -5.17 -14.82 7.99
CA VAL A 103 -5.59 -14.59 6.60
C VAL A 103 -4.82 -13.40 6.04
N ALA A 104 -3.90 -13.66 5.12
CA ALA A 104 -3.02 -12.63 4.56
C ALA A 104 -3.30 -12.39 3.08
N VAL A 105 -3.10 -11.13 2.67
CA VAL A 105 -3.12 -10.73 1.25
C VAL A 105 -1.73 -10.25 0.85
N ARG A 106 -1.20 -10.83 -0.23
CA ARG A 106 0.03 -10.33 -0.88
C ARG A 106 -0.33 -9.43 -2.04
N VAL A 107 -0.09 -8.12 -1.90
CA VAL A 107 -0.27 -7.17 -3.00
C VAL A 107 0.99 -7.10 -3.86
N MET A 108 0.81 -7.27 -5.16
CA MET A 108 1.88 -7.23 -6.16
C MET A 108 1.74 -5.99 -7.04
N ARG A 109 2.85 -5.31 -7.36
CA ARG A 109 2.83 -4.13 -8.25
C ARG A 109 2.36 -4.50 -9.64
N LYS A 110 2.91 -5.57 -10.19
CA LYS A 110 2.53 -6.20 -11.45
C LYS A 110 1.73 -7.49 -11.17
N PRO A 111 0.85 -7.92 -12.07
CA PRO A 111 0.21 -9.22 -11.97
C PRO A 111 1.24 -10.34 -11.78
N VAL A 112 0.86 -11.36 -10.99
CA VAL A 112 1.64 -12.59 -10.87
C VAL A 112 1.64 -13.29 -12.24
N ALA A 113 2.78 -13.84 -12.64
CA ALA A 113 2.89 -14.58 -13.90
C ALA A 113 1.94 -15.79 -13.90
N ALA A 114 1.33 -16.10 -15.05
CA ALA A 114 0.34 -17.16 -15.15
C ALA A 114 0.91 -18.52 -14.71
N GLU A 115 2.19 -18.77 -15.03
CA GLU A 115 2.92 -19.98 -14.66
C GLU A 115 3.09 -20.09 -13.14
N ALA A 116 3.31 -18.96 -12.46
CA ALA A 116 3.41 -18.94 -11.01
C ALA A 116 2.05 -19.16 -10.33
N VAL A 117 0.95 -18.69 -10.94
CA VAL A 117 -0.40 -19.00 -10.46
C VAL A 117 -0.69 -20.49 -10.61
N ALA A 118 -0.43 -21.07 -11.78
CA ALA A 118 -0.64 -22.51 -12.02
C ALA A 118 0.20 -23.39 -11.06
N ALA A 119 1.42 -22.95 -10.72
CA ALA A 119 2.24 -23.66 -9.74
C ALA A 119 1.64 -23.63 -8.31
N LEU A 120 0.93 -22.56 -7.95
CA LEU A 120 0.28 -22.44 -6.64
C LEU A 120 -1.00 -23.29 -6.54
N GLU A 121 -1.71 -23.49 -7.65
CA GLU A 121 -2.92 -24.33 -7.69
C GLU A 121 -2.66 -25.78 -7.28
N ALA A 122 -1.43 -26.28 -7.43
CA ALA A 122 -1.04 -27.63 -6.96
C ALA A 122 -1.07 -27.80 -5.43
N TYR A 123 -1.18 -26.69 -4.68
CA TYR A 123 -1.16 -26.66 -3.21
C TYR A 123 -2.50 -26.22 -2.59
N VAL A 124 -3.56 -26.06 -3.40
CA VAL A 124 -4.91 -25.67 -2.96
C VAL A 124 -5.88 -26.84 -3.07
#